data_AF-A0A4Q1CC71-F1
#
_entry.id   AF-A0A4Q1CC71-F1
#
_cell.length_a   1.000
_cell.length_b   1.000
_cell.length_c   1.000
_cell.angle_alpha   90.00
_cell.angle_beta   90.00
_cell.angle_gamma   90.00
#
_symmetry.space_group_name_H-M   'P 1'
#
loop_
_entity.id
_entity.type
_entity.pdbx_description
1 polymer ?
#
loop_
_entity_poly.entity_id
_entity_poly.type
_entity_poly.pdbx_seq_one_letter_code
_entity_poly.pdbx_strand_id
1 'polypeptide(L)' 'MSSTRELADAAIEALPEDATLQDVAYKLALLAALEKNRDSCKTGHWKPQAEVEKLLSQWLGI' A
#
# COMPACT_ATOMS: atom_id res chain seq x y z
N MET A 1 17.34 -9.32 5.45
CA MET A 1 15.97 -8.93 5.06
C MET A 1 15.09 -9.24 6.25
N SER A 2 14.39 -8.25 6.79
CA SER A 2 13.47 -8.47 7.92
C SER A 2 12.28 -9.28 7.43
N SER A 3 11.81 -10.21 8.24
CA SER A 3 10.63 -11.02 7.94
C SER A 3 9.36 -10.15 7.91
N THR A 4 8.34 -10.57 7.17
CA THR A 4 7.03 -9.89 7.12
C THR A 4 6.42 -9.67 8.51
N ARG A 5 6.70 -10.57 9.45
CA ARG A 5 6.27 -10.46 10.85
C ARG A 5 6.96 -9.32 11.58
N GLU A 6 8.28 -9.19 11.44
CA GLU A 6 9.05 -8.11 12.08
C GLU A 6 8.65 -6.72 11.54
N LEU A 7 8.33 -6.62 10.24
CA LEU A 7 7.81 -5.39 9.66
C LEU A 7 6.38 -5.07 10.14
N ALA A 8 5.56 -6.11 10.37
CA ALA A 8 4.23 -5.93 10.92
C ALA A 8 4.27 -5.49 12.38
N ASP A 9 5.10 -6.12 13.21
CA ASP A 9 5.26 -5.77 14.62
C ASP A 9 5.73 -4.32 14.79
N ALA A 10 6.76 -3.90 14.04
CA ALA A 10 7.23 -2.49 14.07
C ALA A 10 6.16 -1.50 13.56
N ALA A 11 5.37 -1.88 12.56
CA ALA A 11 4.29 -1.03 12.05
C ALA A 11 3.15 -0.88 13.06
N ILE A 12 2.87 -1.92 13.85
CA ILE A 12 1.90 -1.96 14.95
C ILE A 12 2.38 -1.13 16.14
N GLU A 13 3.64 -1.28 16.56
CA GLU A 13 4.23 -0.50 17.67
C GLU A 13 4.26 1.01 17.38
N ALA A 14 4.36 1.40 16.11
CA ALA A 14 4.38 2.80 15.68
C ALA A 14 2.97 3.40 15.50
N LEU A 15 1.91 2.70 15.92
CA LEU A 15 0.54 3.24 15.85
C LEU A 15 0.19 4.04 17.10
N PRO A 16 -0.62 5.10 16.95
CA PRO A 16 -1.25 5.79 18.08
C PRO A 16 -2.02 4.83 18.99
N GLU A 17 -2.10 5.13 20.30
CA GLU A 17 -2.88 4.32 21.25
C GLU A 17 -4.38 4.24 20.89
N ASP A 18 -4.89 5.23 20.17
CA ASP A 18 -6.27 5.29 19.70
C ASP A 18 -6.47 4.67 18.30
N ALA A 19 -5.43 4.09 17.70
CA ALA A 19 -5.53 3.43 16.41
C ALA A 19 -6.46 2.22 16.48
N THR A 20 -7.39 2.16 15.52
CA THR A 20 -8.29 1.03 15.39
C THR A 20 -7.58 -0.15 14.71
N LEU A 21 -8.12 -1.36 14.86
CA LEU A 21 -7.67 -2.53 14.10
C LEU A 21 -7.75 -2.30 12.58
N GLN A 22 -8.69 -1.46 12.13
CA GLN A 22 -8.83 -1.10 10.73
C GLN A 22 -7.67 -0.22 10.25
N ASP A 23 -7.18 0.70 11.08
CA ASP A 23 -6.02 1.54 10.77
C ASP A 23 -4.74 0.70 10.66
N VAL A 24 -4.58 -0.28 11.56
CA VAL A 24 -3.49 -1.27 11.51
C VAL A 24 -3.54 -2.03 10.18
N ALA A 25 -4.70 -2.61 9.85
CA ALA A 25 -4.88 -3.41 8.64
C ALA A 25 -4.63 -2.58 7.37
N TYR A 26 -5.08 -1.32 7.35
CA TYR A 26 -4.85 -0.40 6.24
C TYR A 26 -3.36 -0.10 6.07
N LYS A 27 -2.63 0.19 7.15
CA LYS A 27 -1.20 0.48 7.11
C LYS A 27 -0.39 -0.73 6.63
N LEU A 28 -0.72 -1.93 7.10
CA LEU A 28 -0.07 -3.17 6.64
C LEU A 28 -0.33 -3.44 5.16
N ALA A 29 -1.58 -3.27 4.71
CA ALA A 29 -1.96 -3.42 3.31
C ALA A 29 -1.20 -2.43 2.40
N LEU A 30 -1.05 -1.17 2.85
CA LEU A 30 -0.29 -0.15 2.14
C LEU A 30 1.20 -0.53 2.04
N LEU A 31 1.83 -0.95 3.14
CA LEU A 31 3.23 -1.38 3.14
C LEU A 31 3.48 -2.56 2.18
N ALA A 32 2.60 -3.57 2.21
CA ALA A 32 2.68 -4.71 1.30
C ALA A 32 2.50 -4.30 -0.17
N ALA A 33 1.57 -3.38 -0.45
CA ALA A 33 1.39 -2.83 -1.79
C ALA A 33 2.62 -2.04 -2.26
N LEU A 34 3.25 -1.26 -1.38
CA LEU A 34 4.47 -0.52 -1.70
C LEU A 34 5.64 -1.47 -1.98
N GLU A 35 5.85 -2.50 -1.16
CA GLU A 35 6.88 -3.50 -1.42
C GLU A 35 6.67 -4.22 -2.75
N LYS A 36 5.44 -4.67 -3.02
CA LYS A 36 5.10 -5.36 -4.27
C LYS A 36 5.36 -4.50 -5.50
N ASN A 37 5.04 -3.21 -5.44
CA ASN A 37 5.14 -2.32 -6.59
C ASN A 37 6.49 -1.58 -6.68
N ARG A 38 7.35 -1.67 -5.66
CA ARG A 38 8.69 -1.05 -5.67
C ARG A 38 9.52 -1.49 -6.88
N ASP A 39 9.43 -2.77 -7.24
CA ASP A 39 10.18 -3.32 -8.35
C ASP A 39 9.51 -3.02 -9.71
N SER A 40 8.19 -2.86 -9.74
CA SER A 40 7.43 -2.37 -10.90
C SER A 40 7.80 -0.94 -11.26
N CYS A 41 8.01 -0.07 -10.27
CA CYS A 41 8.49 1.30 -10.51
C CYS A 41 9.88 1.35 -11.14
N LYS A 42 10.81 0.47 -10.70
CA LYS A 42 12.17 0.39 -11.25
C LYS A 42 12.22 -0.12 -12.70
N THR A 43 11.25 -0.94 -13.09
CA THR A 43 11.16 -1.57 -14.41
C THR A 43 10.31 -0.77 -15.40
N GLY A 44 9.85 0.44 -15.01
CA GLY A 44 9.01 1.29 -15.86
C GLY A 44 7.55 0.85 -15.94
N HIS A 45 7.13 -0.10 -15.10
CA HIS A 45 5.75 -0.55 -14.98
C HIS A 45 4.97 0.33 -14.00
N TRP A 46 4.79 1.60 -14.36
CA TRP A 46 3.94 2.54 -13.64
C TRP A 46 3.10 3.36 -14.62
N LYS A 47 2.02 3.98 -14.13
CA LYS A 47 1.14 4.85 -14.92
C LYS A 47 1.05 6.23 -14.28
N PRO A 48 1.03 7.31 -15.08
CA PRO A 48 0.71 8.65 -14.59
C PRO A 48 -0.66 8.68 -13.92
N GLN A 49 -0.83 9.55 -12.91
CA GLN A 49 -2.09 9.72 -12.18
C GLN A 49 -3.31 9.90 -13.11
N ALA A 50 -3.17 10.72 -14.15
CA ALA A 50 -4.24 10.96 -15.13
C ALA A 50 -4.64 9.68 -15.91
N GLU A 51 -3.70 8.77 -16.19
CA GLU A 51 -4.02 7.48 -16.80
C GLU A 51 -4.75 6.56 -15.81
N VAL A 52 -4.35 6.58 -14.54
CA VAL A 52 -5.02 5.81 -13.49
C VAL A 52 -6.46 6.27 -13.31
N GLU A 53 -6.70 7.57 -13.21
CA GLU A 53 -8.05 8.15 -13.10
C GLU A 53 -8.94 7.74 -14.29
N LYS A 54 -8.41 7.80 -15.50
CA LYS A 54 -9.13 7.35 -16.70
C LYS A 54 -9.50 5.87 -16.64
N LEU A 55 -8.58 5.01 -16.19
CA LEU A 55 -8.85 3.57 -16.04
C LEU A 55 -9.90 3.31 -14.96
N LEU A 56 -9.82 4.01 -13.83
CA LEU A 56 -10.77 3.87 -12.73
C LEU A 56 -12.17 4.28 -13.16
N SER A 57 -12.32 5.41 -13.87
CA SER A 57 -13.61 5.82 -14.45
C SER A 57 -14.18 4.76 -15.39
N GLN A 58 -13.35 4.17 -16.25
CA GLN A 58 -13.79 3.10 -17.16
C GLN A 58 -14.25 1.83 -16.43
N TRP A 59 -13.58 1.46 -15.33
CA TRP A 59 -13.90 0.23 -14.60
C TRP A 59 -15.08 0.38 -13.65
N LEU A 60 -15.17 1.52 -12.98
CA LEU A 60 -16.20 1.81 -11.98
C LEU A 60 -17.47 2.39 -12.62
N GLY A 61 -17.43 2.72 -13.91
CA GLY A 61 -18.57 3.28 -14.64
C GLY A 61 -18.97 4.68 -14.14
N ILE A 62 -18.01 5.44 -13.60
CA ILE A 62 -18.16 6.80 -13.06
C ILE A 62 -17.39 7.83 -13.87
#